data_AF-A0A8J2VKJ4-F1
#
_entry.id   AF-A0A8J2VKJ4-F1
#
_cell.length_a   1.000
_cell.length_b   1.000
_cell.length_c   1.000
_cell.angle_alpha   90.00
_cell.angle_beta   90.00
_cell.angle_gamma   90.00
#
_symmetry.space_group_name_H-M   'P 1'
#
loop_
_entity.id
_entity.type
_entity.pdbx_description
1 polymer ?
#
loop_
_entity_poly.entity_id
_entity_poly.type
_entity_poly.pdbx_seq_one_letter_code
_entity_poly.pdbx_strand_id
1 'polypeptide(L)'
;MKRGVRRLCIILTVLILIEVVIYKWPDQKVSAKLKHLNDIDYYNVILSDNDKEVKPMNVPLIQQLPELPRGCEVTSLAMLLRSAGVKADKIRLAQQIKKDPTPYKNVKGSVYFGDPNQGFVGNMYDKSQPGLGVYHQPIFQLAKQYLHNRVIDMTGEKFNKVEEQLSKQRPVWVITSVSEQPVPQSLWQTWHTEDGLINITRQEHSVVLTGYDENYVYFNDPLDTVKNKRAAKKDFISVWKQFGSQAISYN
;
A
#
# COMPACT_ATOMS: atom_id res chain seq x y z
N MET A 1 -73.06 4.91 -1.62
CA MET A 1 -72.06 5.90 -1.16
C MET A 1 -71.11 5.26 -0.15
N LYS A 2 -69.98 4.71 -0.62
CA LYS A 2 -68.92 4.17 0.24
C LYS A 2 -67.58 4.41 -0.44
N ARG A 3 -66.60 4.81 0.39
CA ARG A 3 -65.14 4.64 0.31
C ARG A 3 -64.38 5.95 0.28
N GLY A 4 -63.86 6.31 1.46
CA GLY A 4 -62.81 7.31 1.59
C GLY A 4 -62.53 7.66 3.04
N VAL A 5 -61.99 6.72 3.82
CA VAL A 5 -61.12 6.96 5.00
C VAL A 5 -60.53 5.60 5.40
N ARG A 6 -59.49 5.09 4.72
CA ARG A 6 -58.72 3.92 5.19
C ARG A 6 -57.22 3.96 4.90
N ARG A 7 -56.67 5.07 4.41
CA ARG A 7 -55.22 5.17 4.10
C ARG A 7 -54.42 6.12 5.00
N LEU A 8 -55.05 6.82 5.96
CA LEU A 8 -54.33 7.76 6.83
C LEU A 8 -53.93 7.18 8.19
N CYS A 9 -54.56 6.10 8.67
CA CYS A 9 -54.21 5.51 9.97
C CYS A 9 -53.03 4.52 9.95
N ILE A 10 -52.59 4.05 8.78
CA ILE A 10 -51.46 3.09 8.68
C ILE A 10 -50.12 3.82 8.66
N ILE A 11 -50.08 5.07 8.20
CA ILE A 11 -48.83 5.86 8.11
C ILE A 11 -48.45 6.44 9.47
N LEU A 12 -49.43 6.86 10.29
CA LEU A 12 -49.15 7.36 11.65
C LEU A 12 -48.72 6.25 12.62
N THR A 13 -49.22 5.02 12.49
CA THR A 13 -48.81 3.91 13.37
C THR A 13 -47.41 3.38 13.05
N VAL A 14 -46.97 3.47 11.80
CA VAL A 14 -45.60 3.06 11.39
C VAL A 14 -44.55 4.09 11.85
N LEU A 15 -44.85 5.40 11.85
CA LEU A 15 -43.91 6.42 12.33
C LEU A 15 -43.73 6.39 13.86
N ILE A 16 -44.81 6.14 14.62
CA ILE A 16 -44.71 6.00 16.08
C ILE A 16 -43.95 4.71 16.46
N LEU A 17 -44.04 3.64 15.66
CA LEU A 17 -43.22 2.45 15.88
C LEU A 17 -41.74 2.68 15.55
N ILE A 18 -41.40 3.52 14.57
CA ILE A 18 -40.01 3.87 14.28
C ILE A 18 -39.43 4.77 15.38
N GLU A 19 -40.19 5.75 15.90
CA GLU A 19 -39.72 6.56 17.03
C GLU A 19 -39.58 5.72 18.31
N VAL A 20 -40.49 4.77 18.59
CA VAL A 20 -40.36 3.89 19.76
C VAL A 20 -39.21 2.89 19.60
N VAL A 21 -38.90 2.43 18.37
CA VAL A 21 -37.74 1.56 18.12
C VAL A 21 -36.41 2.33 18.21
N ILE A 22 -36.37 3.61 17.81
CA ILE A 22 -35.19 4.48 17.99
C ILE A 22 -35.03 4.88 19.47
N TYR A 23 -36.12 5.05 20.23
CA TYR A 23 -36.07 5.51 21.62
C TYR A 23 -36.00 4.38 22.69
N LYS A 24 -36.22 3.11 22.30
CA LYS A 24 -36.15 1.94 23.21
C LYS A 24 -35.09 0.90 22.83
N TRP A 25 -33.97 1.32 22.26
CA TRP A 25 -32.73 0.57 22.38
C TRP A 25 -31.83 1.22 23.44
N PRO A 26 -31.98 0.83 24.71
CA PRO A 26 -31.05 1.24 25.73
C PRO A 26 -29.76 0.45 25.52
N ASP A 27 -28.74 1.17 25.09
CA ASP A 27 -27.34 0.74 25.03
C ASP A 27 -26.73 0.57 26.45
N GLN A 28 -27.46 -0.14 27.32
CA GLN A 28 -27.10 -0.32 28.73
C GLN A 28 -26.22 -1.55 28.98
N LYS A 29 -26.02 -2.42 27.99
CA LYS A 29 -25.05 -3.53 28.14
C LYS A 29 -23.64 -3.18 27.69
N VAL A 30 -23.48 -2.16 26.84
CA VAL A 30 -22.15 -1.67 26.40
C VAL A 30 -21.63 -0.57 27.34
N SER A 31 -22.50 0.32 27.83
CA SER A 31 -22.10 1.48 28.63
C SER A 31 -21.59 1.18 30.06
N ALA A 32 -21.95 0.06 30.67
CA ALA A 32 -21.49 -0.26 32.02
C ALA A 32 -20.02 -0.71 32.07
N LYS A 33 -19.48 -1.25 30.97
CA LYS A 33 -18.10 -1.75 30.90
C LYS A 33 -17.09 -0.69 30.42
N LEU A 34 -17.58 0.44 29.91
CA LEU A 34 -16.77 1.48 29.25
C LEU A 34 -16.55 2.75 30.10
N LYS A 35 -17.26 2.92 31.22
CA LYS A 35 -17.10 4.10 32.10
C LYS A 35 -15.76 4.18 32.85
N HIS A 36 -14.92 3.16 32.75
CA HIS A 36 -13.64 3.05 33.48
C HIS A 36 -12.42 2.91 32.55
N LEU A 37 -12.59 3.06 31.24
CA LEU A 37 -11.49 2.97 30.29
C LEU A 37 -11.04 4.38 29.93
N ASN A 38 -9.73 4.65 30.04
CA ASN A 38 -9.15 5.92 29.58
C ASN A 38 -9.37 6.05 28.06
N ASP A 39 -9.36 7.27 27.51
CA ASP A 39 -9.63 7.52 26.07
C ASP A 39 -8.80 6.63 25.12
N ILE A 40 -7.58 6.27 25.51
CA ILE A 40 -6.70 5.35 24.76
C ILE A 40 -7.30 3.94 24.68
N ASP A 41 -7.87 3.44 25.78
CA ASP A 41 -8.44 2.10 25.85
C ASP A 41 -9.79 2.03 25.13
N TYR A 42 -10.57 3.11 25.14
CA TYR A 42 -11.80 3.21 24.34
C TYR A 42 -11.50 3.17 22.83
N TYR A 43 -10.48 3.91 22.37
CA TYR A 43 -10.00 3.83 20.98
C TYR A 43 -9.47 2.44 20.63
N ASN A 44 -8.71 1.79 21.52
CA ASN A 44 -8.20 0.44 21.30
C ASN A 44 -9.31 -0.62 21.20
N VAL A 45 -10.41 -0.47 21.96
CA VAL A 45 -11.57 -1.37 21.92
C VAL A 45 -12.39 -1.20 20.63
N ILE A 46 -12.50 0.01 20.09
CA ILE A 46 -13.16 0.24 18.79
C ILE A 46 -12.32 -0.31 17.62
N LEU A 47 -11.00 -0.24 17.73
CA LEU A 47 -10.08 -0.83 16.72
C LEU A 47 -10.04 -2.37 16.81
N SER A 48 -10.33 -2.99 17.96
CA SER A 48 -10.11 -4.42 18.15
C SER A 48 -11.16 -5.34 17.51
N ASP A 49 -12.35 -4.83 17.16
CA ASP A 49 -13.46 -5.67 16.69
C ASP A 49 -13.78 -5.57 15.18
N ASN A 50 -13.18 -4.62 14.44
CA ASN A 50 -13.41 -4.46 12.99
C ASN A 50 -12.14 -4.49 12.09
N ASP A 51 -10.92 -4.49 12.64
CA ASP A 51 -9.66 -4.39 11.86
C ASP A 51 -8.88 -5.71 11.72
N LYS A 52 -9.49 -6.88 11.95
CA LYS A 52 -8.76 -8.16 11.81
C LYS A 52 -8.53 -8.59 10.37
N GLU A 53 -9.35 -8.11 9.44
CA GLU A 53 -9.25 -8.41 8.02
C GLU A 53 -9.84 -7.28 7.17
N VAL A 54 -9.26 -7.09 5.99
CA VAL A 54 -9.72 -6.19 4.95
C VAL A 54 -9.75 -6.98 3.66
N LYS A 55 -10.94 -7.16 3.09
CA LYS A 55 -11.09 -7.81 1.79
C LYS A 55 -10.31 -7.06 0.71
N PRO A 56 -9.70 -7.78 -0.26
CA PRO A 56 -8.91 -7.13 -1.30
C PRO A 56 -9.72 -6.10 -2.10
N MET A 57 -9.23 -4.87 -2.12
CA MET A 57 -9.81 -3.76 -2.88
C MET A 57 -9.78 -4.03 -4.39
N ASN A 58 -10.70 -3.37 -5.11
CA ASN A 58 -10.73 -3.42 -6.58
C ASN A 58 -9.73 -2.43 -7.22
N VAL A 59 -8.46 -2.48 -6.84
CA VAL A 59 -7.39 -1.68 -7.45
C VAL A 59 -7.10 -2.20 -8.86
N PRO A 60 -6.96 -1.36 -9.90
CA PRO A 60 -6.63 -1.85 -11.24
C PRO A 60 -5.26 -2.56 -11.21
N LEU A 61 -5.19 -3.75 -11.82
CA LEU A 61 -3.93 -4.43 -12.07
C LEU A 61 -3.33 -3.85 -13.35
N ILE A 62 -2.06 -3.44 -13.29
CA ILE A 62 -1.30 -2.96 -14.45
C ILE A 62 -0.02 -3.77 -14.49
N GLN A 63 0.25 -4.43 -15.61
CA GLN A 63 1.51 -5.13 -15.82
C GLN A 63 2.60 -4.15 -16.23
N GLN A 64 3.84 -4.34 -15.77
CA GLN A 64 4.97 -3.52 -16.20
C GLN A 64 5.47 -3.90 -17.59
N LEU A 65 5.38 -5.19 -17.94
CA LEU A 65 5.87 -5.74 -19.20
C LEU A 65 4.86 -5.54 -20.34
N PRO A 66 5.34 -5.55 -21.61
CA PRO A 66 6.76 -5.65 -22.02
C PRO A 66 7.57 -4.36 -21.89
N GLU A 67 6.93 -3.21 -21.70
CA GLU A 67 7.54 -1.89 -21.92
C GLU A 67 8.55 -1.49 -20.84
N LEU A 68 8.35 -1.94 -19.60
CA LEU A 68 9.21 -1.57 -18.46
C LEU A 68 9.77 -2.82 -17.76
N PRO A 69 10.84 -3.44 -18.28
CA PRO A 69 11.45 -4.62 -17.67
C PRO A 69 11.92 -4.45 -16.21
N ARG A 70 12.20 -3.22 -15.75
CA ARG A 70 12.45 -2.87 -14.34
C ARG A 70 11.57 -1.72 -13.86
N GLY A 71 10.28 -1.74 -14.21
CA GLY A 71 9.35 -0.66 -13.85
C GLY A 71 8.34 -1.05 -12.78
N CYS A 72 8.67 -1.97 -11.86
CA CYS A 72 7.73 -2.44 -10.84
C CYS A 72 7.22 -1.28 -9.99
N GLU A 73 8.09 -0.36 -9.58
CA GLU A 73 7.80 0.75 -8.68
C GLU A 73 6.89 1.80 -9.34
N VAL A 74 7.21 2.23 -10.56
CA VAL A 74 6.40 3.20 -11.30
C VAL A 74 5.08 2.60 -11.79
N THR A 75 5.04 1.29 -12.06
CA THR A 75 3.80 0.59 -12.42
C THR A 75 2.90 0.41 -11.19
N SER A 76 3.48 0.06 -10.04
CA SER A 76 2.77 0.03 -8.75
C SER A 76 2.30 1.43 -8.37
N LEU A 77 3.09 2.47 -8.60
CA LEU A 77 2.64 3.85 -8.42
C LEU A 77 1.46 4.19 -9.35
N ALA A 78 1.46 3.73 -10.60
CA ALA A 78 0.32 3.91 -11.49
C ALA A 78 -0.96 3.27 -10.94
N MET A 79 -0.86 2.06 -10.37
CA MET A 79 -1.99 1.38 -9.72
C MET A 79 -2.50 2.16 -8.50
N LEU A 80 -1.58 2.64 -7.64
CA LEU A 80 -1.91 3.48 -6.49
C LEU A 80 -2.63 4.76 -6.91
N LEU A 81 -2.07 5.51 -7.86
CA LEU A 81 -2.65 6.76 -8.37
C LEU A 81 -4.02 6.55 -9.01
N ARG A 82 -4.21 5.47 -9.78
CA ARG A 82 -5.52 5.14 -10.37
C ARG A 82 -6.56 4.81 -9.32
N SER A 83 -6.19 4.15 -8.22
CA SER A 83 -7.11 3.93 -7.11
C SER A 83 -7.58 5.25 -6.48
N ALA A 84 -6.75 6.29 -6.52
CA ALA A 84 -7.07 7.63 -6.02
C ALA A 84 -7.87 8.49 -7.03
N GLY A 85 -8.30 7.92 -8.15
CA GLY A 85 -9.05 8.60 -9.21
C GLY A 85 -8.18 9.36 -10.23
N VAL A 86 -6.86 9.21 -10.20
CA VAL A 86 -5.94 9.87 -11.14
C VAL A 86 -5.72 8.99 -12.36
N LYS A 87 -5.87 9.56 -13.57
CA LYS A 87 -5.49 8.88 -14.81
C LYS A 87 -3.96 8.83 -14.94
N ALA A 88 -3.34 7.82 -14.32
CA ALA A 88 -1.90 7.58 -14.37
C ALA A 88 -1.53 6.55 -15.44
N ASP A 89 -0.38 6.74 -16.09
CA ASP A 89 0.19 5.84 -17.09
C ASP A 89 1.64 5.48 -16.69
N LYS A 90 1.97 4.19 -16.75
CA LYS A 90 3.27 3.69 -16.28
C LYS A 90 4.43 4.23 -17.12
N ILE A 91 4.25 4.44 -18.43
CA ILE A 91 5.30 4.96 -19.33
C ILE A 91 5.57 6.41 -19.02
N ARG A 92 4.52 7.21 -18.82
CA ARG A 92 4.67 8.61 -18.40
C ARG A 92 5.36 8.73 -17.04
N LEU A 93 4.99 7.91 -16.05
CA LEU A 93 5.66 7.91 -14.74
C LEU A 93 7.12 7.49 -14.85
N ALA A 94 7.44 6.48 -15.69
CA ALA A 94 8.81 6.06 -15.99
C ALA A 94 9.67 7.18 -16.61
N GLN A 95 9.07 8.09 -17.37
CA GLN A 95 9.76 9.26 -17.94
C GLN A 95 9.99 10.36 -16.91
N GLN A 96 9.09 10.50 -15.94
CA GLN A 96 9.10 11.60 -14.97
C GLN A 96 9.82 11.28 -13.66
N ILE A 97 9.97 10.00 -13.32
CA ILE A 97 10.70 9.59 -12.11
C ILE A 97 12.13 10.14 -12.16
N LYS A 98 12.57 10.74 -11.05
CA LYS A 98 13.96 11.19 -10.91
C LYS A 98 14.88 9.99 -11.08
N LYS A 99 15.95 10.17 -11.86
CA LYS A 99 16.98 9.14 -12.07
C LYS A 99 18.23 9.51 -11.30
N ASP A 100 18.90 8.49 -10.76
CA ASP A 100 20.25 8.64 -10.26
C ASP A 100 21.21 8.60 -11.47
N PRO A 101 22.09 9.60 -11.66
CA PRO A 101 22.95 9.70 -12.83
C PRO A 101 24.23 8.85 -12.72
N THR A 102 24.50 8.23 -11.57
CA THR A 102 25.77 7.54 -11.29
C THR A 102 25.95 6.36 -12.24
N PRO A 103 27.06 6.29 -12.99
CA PRO A 103 27.31 5.16 -13.89
C PRO A 103 27.75 3.91 -13.11
N TYR A 104 27.38 2.72 -13.60
CA TYR A 104 27.83 1.45 -13.04
C TYR A 104 29.33 1.25 -13.25
N LYS A 105 30.07 0.94 -12.19
CA LYS A 105 31.47 0.51 -12.25
C LYS A 105 31.71 -0.66 -11.30
N ASN A 106 32.54 -1.61 -11.73
CA ASN A 106 33.06 -2.68 -10.87
C ASN A 106 34.58 -2.59 -10.84
N VAL A 107 35.13 -2.29 -9.66
CA VAL A 107 36.57 -2.13 -9.45
C VAL A 107 37.02 -3.18 -8.44
N LYS A 108 37.72 -4.21 -8.93
CA LYS A 108 38.27 -5.30 -8.10
C LYS A 108 37.21 -5.97 -7.20
N GLY A 109 35.97 -6.10 -7.67
CA GLY A 109 34.87 -6.71 -6.93
C GLY A 109 34.00 -5.73 -6.14
N SER A 110 34.45 -4.49 -5.94
CA SER A 110 33.62 -3.42 -5.37
C SER A 110 32.75 -2.78 -6.44
N VAL A 111 31.44 -2.77 -6.22
CA VAL A 111 30.48 -2.11 -7.13
C VAL A 111 30.27 -0.67 -6.69
N TYR A 112 30.38 0.24 -7.65
CA TYR A 112 30.03 1.65 -7.53
C TYR A 112 28.86 1.92 -8.45
N PHE A 113 27.75 2.41 -7.90
CA PHE A 113 26.56 2.72 -8.69
C PHE A 113 25.65 3.70 -7.94
N GLY A 114 24.47 3.99 -8.50
CA GLY A 114 23.54 4.95 -7.92
C GLY A 114 22.86 4.46 -6.64
N ASP A 115 22.28 5.42 -5.91
CA ASP A 115 21.50 5.18 -4.71
C ASP A 115 19.99 5.22 -5.03
N PRO A 116 19.24 4.12 -4.83
CA PRO A 116 17.81 4.10 -5.10
C PRO A 116 17.00 5.10 -4.26
N ASN A 117 17.53 5.59 -3.13
CA ASN A 117 16.91 6.67 -2.36
C ASN A 117 16.99 8.01 -3.09
N GLN A 118 17.98 8.22 -3.96
CA GLN A 118 18.16 9.48 -4.68
C GLN A 118 17.41 9.53 -6.01
N GLY A 119 17.22 8.39 -6.67
CA GLY A 119 16.55 8.27 -7.95
C GLY A 119 16.56 6.84 -8.47
N PHE A 120 15.88 6.61 -9.59
CA PHE A 120 15.94 5.33 -10.28
C PHE A 120 17.36 5.02 -10.76
N VAL A 121 17.87 3.86 -10.36
CA VAL A 121 19.26 3.46 -10.60
C VAL A 121 19.36 2.57 -11.85
N GLY A 122 20.02 3.10 -12.87
CA GLY A 122 20.33 2.40 -14.12
C GLY A 122 19.20 2.35 -15.14
N ASN A 123 19.14 1.28 -15.92
CA ASN A 123 18.25 1.19 -17.07
C ASN A 123 16.93 0.48 -16.74
N MET A 124 15.82 1.22 -16.87
CA MET A 124 14.47 0.71 -16.65
C MET A 124 13.95 -0.16 -17.81
N TYR A 125 14.42 0.12 -19.02
CA TYR A 125 13.85 -0.35 -20.30
C TYR A 125 14.57 -1.58 -20.88
N ASP A 126 15.84 -1.80 -20.52
CA ASP A 126 16.66 -2.86 -21.09
C ASP A 126 17.35 -3.69 -19.99
N LYS A 127 16.98 -4.98 -19.89
CA LYS A 127 17.57 -5.92 -18.94
C LYS A 127 19.04 -6.24 -19.20
N SER A 128 19.54 -6.05 -20.42
CA SER A 128 20.95 -6.24 -20.75
C SER A 128 21.86 -5.18 -20.13
N GLN A 129 21.30 -4.01 -19.82
CA GLN A 129 22.01 -2.89 -19.21
C GLN A 129 21.95 -2.97 -17.67
N PRO A 130 22.96 -2.44 -16.96
CA PRO A 130 22.93 -2.34 -15.50
C PRO A 130 21.72 -1.55 -15.01
N GLY A 131 21.06 -2.06 -13.98
CA GLY A 131 19.93 -1.41 -13.32
C GLY A 131 19.50 -2.17 -12.09
N LEU A 132 18.81 -1.43 -11.21
CA LEU A 132 18.21 -1.94 -9.98
C LEU A 132 16.73 -1.54 -9.98
N GLY A 133 16.44 -0.30 -9.55
CA GLY A 133 15.12 0.16 -9.19
C GLY A 133 15.18 1.54 -8.53
N VAL A 134 14.14 1.89 -7.79
CA VAL A 134 14.01 3.15 -7.04
C VAL A 134 13.30 2.94 -5.71
N TYR A 135 13.73 3.62 -4.66
CA TYR A 135 13.13 3.52 -3.32
C TYR A 135 12.03 4.58 -3.11
N HIS A 136 11.53 4.64 -1.89
CA HIS A 136 10.34 5.41 -1.54
C HIS A 136 10.48 6.91 -1.82
N GLN A 137 11.64 7.54 -1.56
CA GLN A 137 11.72 9.01 -1.63
C GLN A 137 11.40 9.57 -3.03
N PRO A 138 12.02 9.08 -4.13
CA PRO A 138 11.68 9.59 -5.46
C PRO A 138 10.25 9.22 -5.89
N ILE A 139 9.74 8.07 -5.47
CA ILE A 139 8.35 7.65 -5.73
C ILE A 139 7.37 8.58 -5.00
N PHE A 140 7.65 8.92 -3.75
CA PHE A 140 6.84 9.85 -2.95
C PHE A 140 6.82 11.23 -3.59
N GLN A 141 7.98 11.76 -4.00
CA GLN A 141 8.04 13.05 -4.68
C GLN A 141 7.28 13.04 -6.01
N LEU A 142 7.36 11.96 -6.79
CA LEU A 142 6.58 11.82 -8.02
C LEU A 142 5.09 11.75 -7.72
N ALA A 143 4.66 10.94 -6.75
CA ALA A 143 3.27 10.83 -6.33
C ALA A 143 2.70 12.19 -5.90
N LYS A 144 3.48 13.01 -5.17
CA LYS A 144 3.08 14.37 -4.76
C LYS A 144 2.82 15.32 -5.93
N GLN A 145 3.40 15.09 -7.10
CA GLN A 145 3.09 15.89 -8.29
C GLN A 145 1.65 15.64 -8.78
N TYR A 146 1.07 14.48 -8.45
CA TYR A 146 -0.27 14.06 -8.87
C TYR A 146 -1.34 14.26 -7.80
N LEU A 147 -0.99 14.02 -6.54
CA LEU A 147 -1.92 14.01 -5.41
C LEU A 147 -1.60 15.09 -4.36
N HIS A 148 -0.59 15.93 -4.60
CA HIS A 148 -0.19 17.04 -3.73
C HIS A 148 0.02 16.61 -2.28
N ASN A 149 -0.64 17.30 -1.33
CA ASN A 149 -0.56 17.04 0.10
C ASN A 149 -1.33 15.79 0.56
N ARG A 150 -2.05 15.10 -0.36
CA ARG A 150 -2.75 13.87 -0.01
C ARG A 150 -1.80 12.69 0.14
N VAL A 151 -0.66 12.69 -0.55
CA VAL A 151 0.29 11.57 -0.46
C VAL A 151 0.93 11.53 0.92
N ILE A 152 1.03 10.33 1.47
CA ILE A 152 1.75 10.06 2.71
C ILE A 152 2.86 9.06 2.46
N ASP A 153 4.01 9.31 3.09
CA ASP A 153 5.12 8.37 3.17
C ASP A 153 5.12 7.80 4.59
N MET A 154 4.92 6.50 4.68
CA MET A 154 4.90 5.74 5.95
C MET A 154 6.16 4.89 6.07
N THR A 155 7.21 5.20 5.32
CA THR A 155 8.47 4.46 5.37
C THR A 155 9.07 4.51 6.77
N GLY A 156 9.47 3.35 7.29
CA GLY A 156 10.01 3.19 8.63
C GLY A 156 8.95 2.99 9.72
N GLU A 157 7.67 3.17 9.42
CA GLU A 157 6.58 2.88 10.34
C GLU A 157 6.42 1.37 10.61
N LYS A 158 5.61 1.05 11.61
CA LYS A 158 5.18 -0.33 11.87
C LYS A 158 4.13 -0.78 10.85
N PHE A 159 4.05 -2.08 10.59
CA PHE A 159 3.10 -2.63 9.60
C PHE A 159 1.63 -2.36 9.94
N ASN A 160 1.29 -2.12 11.21
CA ASN A 160 -0.08 -1.71 11.58
C ASN A 160 -0.49 -0.37 10.94
N LYS A 161 0.46 0.51 10.58
CA LYS A 161 0.15 1.73 9.79
C LYS A 161 -0.24 1.42 8.35
N VAL A 162 0.34 0.37 7.77
CA VAL A 162 -0.08 -0.16 6.48
C VAL A 162 -1.49 -0.73 6.59
N GLU A 163 -1.76 -1.54 7.61
CA GLU A 163 -3.10 -2.09 7.88
C GLU A 163 -4.15 -1.00 8.11
N GLU A 164 -3.81 0.05 8.85
CA GLU A 164 -4.68 1.22 9.08
C GLU A 164 -5.05 1.94 7.77
N GLN A 165 -4.16 2.00 6.78
CA GLN A 165 -4.52 2.54 5.46
C GLN A 165 -5.43 1.60 4.69
N LEU A 166 -5.15 0.30 4.74
CA LEU A 166 -5.96 -0.71 4.06
C LEU A 166 -7.39 -0.73 4.64
N SER A 167 -7.57 -0.62 5.96
CA SER A 167 -8.90 -0.57 6.59
C SER A 167 -9.70 0.66 6.18
N LYS A 168 -9.00 1.77 5.90
CA LYS A 168 -9.57 3.00 5.30
C LYS A 168 -9.80 2.90 3.79
N GLN A 169 -9.74 1.71 3.20
CA GLN A 169 -9.90 1.47 1.76
C GLN A 169 -8.89 2.25 0.90
N ARG A 170 -7.65 2.40 1.41
CA ARG A 170 -6.56 3.07 0.70
C ARG A 170 -5.43 2.06 0.48
N PRO A 171 -5.15 1.68 -0.77
CA PRO A 171 -4.08 0.72 -1.05
C PRO A 171 -2.71 1.33 -0.73
N VAL A 172 -1.72 0.46 -0.54
CA VAL A 172 -0.38 0.86 -0.10
C VAL A 172 0.66 0.33 -1.06
N TRP A 173 1.41 1.23 -1.68
CA TRP A 173 2.62 0.90 -2.45
C TRP A 173 3.74 0.53 -1.48
N VAL A 174 4.47 -0.55 -1.75
CA VAL A 174 5.58 -1.01 -0.89
C VAL A 174 6.75 -1.56 -1.71
N ILE A 175 7.93 -1.63 -1.09
CA ILE A 175 9.06 -2.46 -1.56
C ILE A 175 9.06 -3.80 -0.82
N THR A 176 9.32 -4.88 -1.54
CA THR A 176 9.40 -6.27 -1.08
C THR A 176 10.43 -7.03 -1.93
N SER A 177 10.44 -8.36 -1.87
CA SER A 177 11.19 -9.19 -2.81
C SER A 177 10.31 -9.77 -3.92
N VAL A 178 10.93 -10.17 -5.04
CA VAL A 178 10.26 -10.87 -6.16
C VAL A 178 9.54 -12.16 -5.71
N SER A 179 10.00 -12.81 -4.64
CA SER A 179 9.36 -14.00 -4.08
C SER A 179 8.38 -13.71 -2.95
N GLU A 180 8.26 -12.44 -2.53
CA GLU A 180 7.49 -12.01 -1.35
C GLU A 180 7.89 -12.72 -0.06
N GLN A 181 9.14 -13.19 0.00
CA GLN A 181 9.73 -13.93 1.11
C GLN A 181 11.10 -13.34 1.51
N PRO A 182 11.57 -13.58 2.75
CA PRO A 182 12.87 -13.09 3.20
C PRO A 182 14.01 -13.49 2.27
N VAL A 183 14.85 -12.51 1.93
CA VAL A 183 16.00 -12.69 1.05
C VAL A 183 17.21 -13.11 1.88
N PRO A 184 17.87 -14.26 1.58
CA PRO A 184 19.08 -14.69 2.26
C PRO A 184 20.22 -13.69 2.13
N GLN A 185 21.04 -13.54 3.17
CA GLN A 185 22.17 -12.58 3.20
C GLN A 185 23.14 -12.75 2.03
N SER A 186 23.31 -13.97 1.50
CA SER A 186 24.18 -14.26 0.36
C SER A 186 23.75 -13.63 -0.96
N LEU A 187 22.50 -13.18 -1.08
CA LEU A 187 21.96 -12.47 -2.25
C LEU A 187 22.01 -10.95 -2.11
N TRP A 188 22.53 -10.45 -0.98
CA TRP A 188 22.76 -9.03 -0.77
C TRP A 188 24.18 -8.65 -1.18
N GLN A 189 24.33 -7.44 -1.70
CA GLN A 189 25.60 -6.87 -2.10
C GLN A 189 25.69 -5.44 -1.59
N THR A 190 26.84 -5.08 -1.04
CA THR A 190 27.15 -3.69 -0.70
C THR A 190 27.62 -2.94 -1.94
N TRP A 191 27.00 -1.80 -2.22
CA TRP A 191 27.42 -0.85 -3.24
C TRP A 191 28.00 0.39 -2.57
N HIS A 192 28.96 1.01 -3.26
CA HIS A 192 29.47 2.34 -2.97
C HIS A 192 28.71 3.36 -3.82
N THR A 193 27.95 4.24 -3.18
CA THR A 193 27.23 5.35 -3.82
C THR A 193 27.92 6.66 -3.49
N GLU A 194 27.47 7.77 -4.08
CA GLU A 194 27.93 9.12 -3.71
C GLU A 194 27.56 9.48 -2.24
N ASP A 195 26.50 8.88 -1.71
CA ASP A 195 25.99 9.12 -0.35
C ASP A 195 26.54 8.15 0.70
N GLY A 196 27.32 7.14 0.28
CA GLY A 196 27.96 6.18 1.17
C GLY A 196 27.72 4.73 0.77
N LEU A 197 27.80 3.83 1.76
CA LEU A 197 27.57 2.41 1.52
C LEU A 197 26.08 2.08 1.64
N ILE A 198 25.56 1.31 0.69
CA ILE A 198 24.21 0.77 0.73
C ILE A 198 24.21 -0.72 0.43
N ASN A 199 23.39 -1.49 1.16
CA ASN A 199 23.16 -2.89 0.85
C ASN A 199 21.94 -3.01 -0.07
N ILE A 200 22.14 -3.64 -1.22
CA ILE A 200 21.07 -3.90 -2.20
C ILE A 200 20.93 -5.39 -2.46
N THR A 201 19.83 -5.77 -3.10
CA THR A 201 19.68 -7.09 -3.69
C THR A 201 18.93 -6.97 -5.02
N ARG A 202 19.29 -7.81 -5.99
CA ARG A 202 18.54 -7.92 -7.26
C ARG A 202 17.18 -8.59 -7.10
N GLN A 203 16.86 -9.04 -5.89
CA GLN A 203 15.54 -9.56 -5.53
C GLN A 203 14.55 -8.45 -5.19
N GLU A 204 14.96 -7.17 -5.18
CA GLU A 204 14.05 -6.03 -4.98
C GLU A 204 12.86 -6.09 -5.94
N HIS A 205 11.68 -5.77 -5.40
CA HIS A 205 10.43 -5.68 -6.15
C HIS A 205 9.46 -4.71 -5.49
N SER A 206 8.47 -4.23 -6.25
CA SER A 206 7.42 -3.36 -5.73
C SER A 206 6.04 -3.81 -6.13
N VAL A 207 5.12 -3.79 -5.16
CA VAL A 207 3.73 -4.20 -5.30
C VAL A 207 2.79 -3.18 -4.66
N VAL A 208 1.49 -3.29 -4.95
CA VAL A 208 0.45 -2.51 -4.25
C VAL A 208 -0.40 -3.44 -3.40
N LEU A 209 -0.34 -3.27 -2.08
CA LEU A 209 -1.20 -3.97 -1.13
C LEU A 209 -2.64 -3.51 -1.27
N THR A 210 -3.56 -4.47 -1.31
CA THR A 210 -4.99 -4.26 -1.54
C THR A 210 -5.87 -4.77 -0.40
N GLY A 211 -5.33 -5.56 0.53
CA GLY A 211 -6.05 -6.08 1.68
C GLY A 211 -5.18 -6.98 2.55
N TYR A 212 -5.73 -7.51 3.63
CA TYR A 212 -5.07 -8.47 4.50
C TYR A 212 -6.10 -9.28 5.29
N ASP A 213 -5.68 -10.41 5.84
CA ASP A 213 -6.38 -11.10 6.92
C ASP A 213 -5.37 -11.47 8.03
N GLU A 214 -5.73 -12.39 8.91
CA GLU A 214 -4.85 -12.88 9.97
C GLU A 214 -3.55 -13.51 9.43
N ASN A 215 -3.63 -14.22 8.31
CA ASN A 215 -2.57 -15.08 7.78
C ASN A 215 -1.93 -14.56 6.49
N TYR A 216 -2.64 -13.72 5.72
CA TYR A 216 -2.24 -13.30 4.39
C TYR A 216 -2.28 -11.79 4.21
N VAL A 217 -1.39 -11.29 3.35
CA VAL A 217 -1.56 -9.99 2.69
C VAL A 217 -2.01 -10.24 1.26
N TYR A 218 -2.80 -9.33 0.72
CA TYR A 218 -3.26 -9.35 -0.67
C TYR A 218 -2.70 -8.15 -1.42
N PHE A 219 -2.30 -8.36 -2.67
CA PHE A 219 -1.62 -7.34 -3.47
C PHE A 219 -1.78 -7.55 -4.96
N ASN A 220 -1.59 -6.46 -5.72
CA ASN A 220 -1.38 -6.51 -7.15
C ASN A 220 0.13 -6.44 -7.44
N ASP A 221 0.58 -7.40 -8.22
CA ASP A 221 1.98 -7.57 -8.65
C ASP A 221 2.13 -7.15 -10.12
N PRO A 222 2.95 -6.13 -10.44
CA PRO A 222 3.12 -5.67 -11.81
C PRO A 222 3.82 -6.68 -12.73
N LEU A 223 4.42 -7.76 -12.21
CA LEU A 223 4.99 -8.85 -13.01
C LEU A 223 4.00 -9.98 -13.32
N ASP A 224 2.79 -9.94 -12.75
CA ASP A 224 1.81 -11.02 -12.84
C ASP A 224 0.50 -10.57 -13.52
N THR A 225 -0.28 -11.54 -13.99
CA THR A 225 -1.64 -11.33 -14.53
C THR A 225 -2.73 -11.60 -13.49
N VAL A 226 -2.37 -12.23 -12.36
CA VAL A 226 -3.30 -12.54 -11.28
C VAL A 226 -3.51 -11.31 -10.40
N LYS A 227 -4.77 -10.86 -10.34
CA LYS A 227 -5.19 -9.76 -9.46
C LYS A 227 -5.33 -10.23 -8.02
N ASN A 228 -4.95 -9.39 -7.06
CA ASN A 228 -5.06 -9.68 -5.63
C ASN A 228 -4.40 -11.01 -5.23
N LYS A 229 -3.18 -11.25 -5.72
CA LYS A 229 -2.32 -12.32 -5.23
C LYS A 229 -2.17 -12.23 -3.72
N ARG A 230 -1.86 -13.35 -3.10
CA ARG A 230 -1.63 -13.41 -1.66
C ARG A 230 -0.31 -14.06 -1.32
N ALA A 231 0.31 -13.58 -0.24
CA ALA A 231 1.50 -14.15 0.37
C ALA A 231 1.28 -14.28 1.87
N ALA A 232 2.00 -15.22 2.50
CA ALA A 232 1.97 -15.37 3.95
C ALA A 232 2.38 -14.06 4.62
N LYS A 233 1.50 -13.50 5.45
CA LYS A 233 1.65 -12.18 6.05
C LYS A 233 2.91 -12.06 6.88
N LYS A 234 3.24 -13.09 7.66
CA LYS A 234 4.46 -13.14 8.48
C LYS A 234 5.73 -12.94 7.62
N ASP A 235 5.84 -13.70 6.54
CA ASP A 235 7.02 -13.67 5.68
C ASP A 235 7.08 -12.37 4.87
N PHE A 236 5.92 -11.91 4.39
CA PHE A 236 5.81 -10.62 3.71
C PHE A 236 6.28 -9.46 4.60
N ILE A 237 5.81 -9.41 5.85
CA ILE A 237 6.24 -8.38 6.81
C ILE A 237 7.75 -8.48 7.09
N SER A 238 8.29 -9.70 7.15
CA SER A 238 9.72 -9.92 7.37
C SER A 238 10.56 -9.37 6.21
N VAL A 239 10.20 -9.68 4.97
CA VAL A 239 10.93 -9.15 3.80
C VAL A 239 10.72 -7.65 3.60
N TRP A 240 9.51 -7.14 3.82
CA TRP A 240 9.23 -5.70 3.78
C TRP A 240 10.14 -4.92 4.75
N LYS A 241 10.38 -5.48 5.96
CA LYS A 241 11.35 -4.92 6.92
C LYS A 241 12.80 -5.01 6.44
N GLN A 242 13.20 -6.07 5.72
CA GLN A 242 14.55 -6.15 5.14
C GLN A 242 14.82 -5.03 4.14
N PHE A 243 13.79 -4.54 3.45
CA PHE A 243 13.87 -3.40 2.55
C PHE A 243 13.64 -2.04 3.25
N GLY A 244 13.67 -1.98 4.58
CA GLY A 244 13.55 -0.73 5.33
C GLY A 244 12.10 -0.26 5.55
N SER A 245 11.13 -1.16 5.50
CA SER A 245 9.72 -0.86 5.78
C SER A 245 9.14 0.25 4.89
N GLN A 246 9.49 0.24 3.60
CA GLN A 246 9.09 1.28 2.65
C GLN A 246 7.61 1.19 2.29
N ALA A 247 6.86 2.27 2.46
CA ALA A 247 5.42 2.29 2.24
C ALA A 247 4.90 3.68 1.87
N ILE A 248 4.09 3.77 0.80
CA ILE A 248 3.46 5.01 0.33
C ILE A 248 1.97 4.78 0.12
N SER A 249 1.16 5.73 0.56
CA SER A 249 -0.29 5.73 0.33
C SER A 249 -0.79 7.18 0.18
N TYR A 250 -2.10 7.41 0.37
CA TYR A 250 -2.70 8.73 0.31
C TYR A 250 -3.85 8.89 1.30
N ASN A 251 -4.24 10.15 1.57
CA ASN A 251 -5.42 10.54 2.33
C ASN A 251 -6.62 10.90 1.44
#